data_AF-A0A370HEF8-F1
#
_entry.id   AF-A0A370HEF8-F1
#
_cell.length_a   1.000
_cell.length_b   1.000
_cell.length_c   1.000
_cell.angle_alpha   90.00
_cell.angle_beta   90.00
_cell.angle_gamma   90.00
#
_symmetry.space_group_name_H-M   'P 1'
#
loop_
_entity.id
_entity.type
_entity.pdbx_description
1 polymer ?
#
loop_
_entity_poly.entity_id
_entity_poly.type
_entity_poly.pdbx_seq_one_letter_code
_entity_poly.pdbx_strand_id
1 'polypeptide(L)'
;MRLRRHITWIAAAVAATAWTAAAAWSVAIGLFQAADTRCGTTTPRVDMAGGWWVIVTLAVWTLPFALCAFIFRSRWVVPAAWLAVLVDLVVVTAMFTNPMRFCW
;
A
#
# COMPACT_ATOMS: atom_id res chain seq x y z
N MET A 1 -34.05 8.94 -8.15
CA MET A 1 -33.06 7.84 -7.98
C MET A 1 -31.63 8.15 -8.44
N ARG A 2 -31.38 8.96 -9.49
CA ARG A 2 -30.01 9.27 -9.95
C ARG A 2 -29.14 10.05 -8.95
N LEU A 3 -29.73 10.96 -8.16
CA LEU A 3 -28.99 11.82 -7.22
C LEU A 3 -28.33 11.03 -6.06
N ARG A 4 -29.06 10.10 -5.42
CA ARG A 4 -28.50 9.21 -4.38
C ARG A 4 -27.33 8.36 -4.87
N ARG A 5 -27.36 7.95 -6.14
CA ARG A 5 -26.28 7.20 -6.76
C ARG A 5 -25.02 8.06 -6.91
N HIS A 6 -25.15 9.35 -7.24
CA HIS A 6 -23.99 10.24 -7.38
C HIS A 6 -23.34 10.53 -6.01
N ILE A 7 -24.15 10.79 -4.98
CA ILE A 7 -23.65 11.03 -3.62
C ILE A 7 -22.87 9.81 -3.09
N THR A 8 -23.38 8.61 -3.32
CA THR A 8 -22.71 7.37 -2.90
C THR A 8 -21.40 7.12 -3.65
N TRP A 9 -21.33 7.43 -4.94
CA TRP A 9 -20.08 7.37 -5.71
C TRP A 9 -19.04 8.37 -5.20
N ILE A 10 -19.45 9.61 -4.92
CA ILE A 10 -18.54 10.64 -4.39
C ILE A 10 -18.01 10.23 -3.02
N ALA A 11 -18.90 9.77 -2.12
CA ALA A 11 -18.50 9.30 -0.80
C ALA A 11 -17.52 8.13 -0.87
N ALA A 12 -17.77 7.17 -1.77
CA ALA A 12 -16.87 6.04 -1.99
C ALA A 12 -15.50 6.49 -2.53
N ALA A 13 -15.48 7.46 -3.45
CA ALA A 13 -14.24 8.01 -3.98
C ALA A 13 -13.43 8.73 -2.89
N VAL A 14 -14.07 9.55 -2.06
CA VAL A 14 -13.44 10.25 -0.92
C VAL A 14 -12.92 9.27 0.12
N ALA A 15 -13.69 8.23 0.43
CA ALA A 15 -13.26 7.19 1.36
C ALA A 15 -12.03 6.44 0.82
N ALA A 16 -12.02 6.11 -0.48
CA ALA A 16 -10.89 5.43 -1.10
C ALA A 16 -9.62 6.29 -1.13
N THR A 17 -9.74 7.60 -1.39
CA THR A 17 -8.58 8.51 -1.32
C THR A 17 -8.07 8.69 0.10
N ALA A 18 -8.96 8.87 1.08
CA ALA A 18 -8.56 8.96 2.49
C ALA A 18 -7.87 7.66 2.97
N TRP A 19 -8.40 6.50 2.59
CA TRP A 19 -7.81 5.20 2.89
C TRP A 19 -6.42 5.02 2.27
N THR A 20 -6.27 5.45 1.02
CA THR A 20 -4.99 5.38 0.30
C THR A 20 -3.97 6.35 0.90
N ALA A 21 -4.38 7.55 1.28
CA ALA A 21 -3.50 8.52 1.95
C ALA A 21 -3.02 8.00 3.33
N ALA A 22 -3.91 7.38 4.10
CA ALA A 22 -3.57 6.78 5.39
C ALA A 22 -2.57 5.62 5.22
N ALA A 23 -2.79 4.74 4.22
CA ALA A 23 -1.87 3.67 3.89
C ALA A 23 -0.50 4.21 3.46
N ALA A 24 -0.47 5.21 2.58
CA ALA A 24 0.78 5.83 2.14
C ALA A 24 1.58 6.44 3.30
N TRP A 25 0.89 7.11 4.24
CA TRP A 25 1.52 7.63 5.45
C TRP A 25 2.09 6.53 6.34
N SER A 26 1.33 5.44 6.56
CA SER A 26 1.80 4.29 7.34
C SER A 26 2.97 3.57 6.68
N VAL A 27 2.97 3.44 5.35
CA VAL A 27 4.11 2.90 4.59
C VAL A 27 5.35 3.79 4.79
N ALA A 28 5.20 5.12 4.73
CA ALA A 28 6.32 6.02 5.00
C ALA A 28 6.92 5.78 6.39
N ILE A 29 6.08 5.64 7.43
CA ILE A 29 6.54 5.31 8.79
C ILE A 29 7.27 3.95 8.81
N GLY A 30 6.71 2.92 8.18
CA GLY A 30 7.34 1.60 8.09
C GLY A 30 8.69 1.62 7.37
N LEU A 31 8.81 2.44 6.31
CA LEU A 31 10.06 2.65 5.59
C LEU A 31 11.10 3.39 6.45
N PHE A 32 10.68 4.35 7.29
CA PHE A 32 11.57 4.95 8.28
C PHE A 32 12.02 3.96 9.35
N GLN A 33 11.14 3.07 9.81
CA GLN A 33 11.51 2.00 10.76
C GLN A 33 12.39 0.91 10.12
N ALA A 34 12.27 0.73 8.80
CA ALA A 34 13.09 -0.18 8.02
C ALA A 34 14.53 0.32 7.83
N ALA A 35 14.81 1.58 8.17
CA ALA A 35 16.14 2.15 8.15
C ALA A 35 17.04 1.51 9.21
N ASP A 36 18.11 0.85 8.75
CA ASP A 36 19.11 0.24 9.62
C ASP A 36 20.14 1.31 10.02
N THR A 37 20.24 1.59 11.31
CA THR A 37 21.22 2.55 11.87
C THR A 37 22.67 2.06 11.77
N ARG A 38 22.90 0.83 11.30
CA ARG A 38 24.23 0.19 11.21
C ARG A 38 24.94 0.41 9.87
N CYS A 39 24.45 1.33 9.04
CA CYS A 39 25.06 1.63 7.74
C CYS A 39 26.52 2.07 7.92
N GLY A 40 27.46 1.29 7.38
CA GLY A 40 28.90 1.59 7.41
C GLY A 40 29.82 0.41 7.71
N THR A 41 29.31 -0.69 8.29
CA THR A 41 30.16 -1.84 8.69
C THR A 41 29.72 -3.20 8.16
N THR A 42 28.49 -3.34 7.65
CA THR A 42 27.93 -4.58 7.10
C THR A 42 27.14 -4.32 5.81
N THR A 43 26.82 -5.38 5.05
CA THR A 43 25.96 -5.29 3.86
C THR A 43 24.63 -4.61 4.19
N PRO A 44 24.23 -3.57 3.45
CA PRO A 44 22.99 -2.83 3.69
C PRO A 44 21.80 -3.78 3.55
N ARG A 45 20.93 -3.78 4.56
CA ARG A 45 19.75 -4.62 4.63
C ARG A 45 18.59 -3.85 5.24
N VAL A 46 17.38 -4.23 4.87
CA VAL A 46 16.14 -3.70 5.44
C VAL A 46 15.95 -4.29 6.83
N ASP A 47 15.64 -3.45 7.84
CA ASP A 47 15.15 -3.96 9.12
C ASP A 47 13.77 -4.60 8.90
N MET A 48 13.68 -5.89 9.23
CA MET A 48 12.48 -6.67 9.02
C MET A 48 11.31 -6.20 9.87
N ALA A 49 11.52 -5.50 11.00
CA ALA A 49 10.42 -4.92 11.76
C ALA A 49 9.66 -3.87 10.94
N GLY A 50 10.39 -2.92 10.34
CA GLY A 50 9.81 -1.94 9.42
C GLY A 50 9.30 -2.57 8.12
N GLY A 51 10.04 -3.56 7.59
CA GLY A 51 9.62 -4.31 6.41
C GLY A 51 8.28 -5.04 6.58
N TRP A 52 8.07 -5.72 7.72
CA TRP A 52 6.79 -6.34 8.06
C TRP A 52 5.67 -5.31 8.21
N TRP A 53 5.97 -4.14 8.81
CA TRP A 53 4.98 -3.06 8.93
C TRP A 53 4.46 -2.60 7.56
N VAL A 54 5.36 -2.40 6.61
CA VAL A 54 5.02 -2.03 5.22
C VAL A 54 4.16 -3.12 4.58
N ILE A 55 4.57 -4.39 4.67
CA ILE A 55 3.84 -5.53 4.08
C ILE A 55 2.42 -5.64 4.65
N VAL A 56 2.28 -5.57 5.97
CA VAL A 56 0.97 -5.64 6.64
C VAL A 56 0.09 -4.45 6.24
N THR A 57 0.66 -3.24 6.19
CA THR A 57 -0.08 -2.04 5.75
C THR A 57 -0.61 -2.20 4.33
N LEU A 58 0.22 -2.70 3.40
CA LEU A 58 -0.17 -2.92 2.01
C LEU A 58 -1.26 -4.00 1.88
N ALA A 59 -1.13 -5.11 2.62
CA ALA A 59 -2.15 -6.17 2.66
C ALA A 59 -3.51 -5.66 3.19
N VAL A 60 -3.48 -4.82 4.23
CA VAL A 60 -4.69 -4.17 4.76
C VAL A 60 -5.25 -3.14 3.77
N TRP A 61 -4.40 -2.42 3.06
CA TRP A 61 -4.81 -1.44 2.06
C TRP A 61 -5.49 -2.10 0.84
N THR A 62 -5.01 -3.26 0.38
CA THR A 62 -5.56 -3.97 -0.79
C THR A 62 -6.88 -4.69 -0.52
N LEU A 63 -7.16 -5.07 0.73
CA LEU A 63 -8.36 -5.78 1.15
C LEU A 63 -9.68 -5.23 0.58
N PRO A 64 -10.02 -3.92 0.73
CA PRO A 64 -11.27 -3.39 0.21
C PRO A 64 -11.40 -3.53 -1.32
N PHE A 65 -10.30 -3.38 -2.07
CA PHE A 65 -10.30 -3.54 -3.53
C PHE A 65 -10.50 -5.00 -3.93
N ALA A 66 -9.81 -5.92 -3.26
CA ALA A 66 -9.95 -7.36 -3.48
C ALA A 66 -11.36 -7.86 -3.13
N LEU A 67 -11.92 -7.42 -2.00
CA LEU A 67 -13.29 -7.73 -1.60
C LEU A 67 -14.32 -7.20 -2.60
N CYS A 68 -14.15 -5.96 -3.05
CA CYS A 68 -15.03 -5.39 -4.08
C CYS A 68 -14.94 -6.17 -5.40
N ALA A 69 -13.73 -6.58 -5.82
CA ALA A 69 -13.55 -7.39 -7.02
C ALA A 69 -14.21 -8.78 -6.87
N PHE A 70 -14.09 -9.41 -5.70
CA PHE A 70 -14.69 -10.71 -5.42
C PHE A 70 -16.22 -10.67 -5.41
N ILE A 71 -16.81 -9.65 -4.78
CA ILE A 71 -18.26 -9.51 -4.61
C ILE A 71 -18.93 -9.05 -5.92
N PHE A 72 -18.43 -7.97 -6.54
CA PHE A 72 -19.12 -7.35 -7.68
C PHE A 72 -18.69 -7.93 -9.03
N ARG A 73 -17.50 -8.55 -9.11
CA ARG A 73 -16.91 -9.14 -10.35
C ARG A 73 -17.08 -8.29 -11.61
N SER A 74 -17.07 -6.97 -11.44
CA SER A 74 -17.31 -6.03 -12.53
C SER A 74 -16.03 -5.86 -13.36
N ARG A 75 -16.19 -5.67 -14.67
CA ARG A 75 -15.09 -5.44 -15.63
C ARG A 75 -14.15 -4.30 -15.24
N TRP A 76 -14.60 -3.39 -14.37
CA TRP A 76 -13.82 -2.24 -13.90
C TRP A 76 -13.17 -2.46 -12.53
N VAL A 77 -13.76 -3.32 -11.69
CA VAL A 77 -13.29 -3.51 -10.30
C VAL A 77 -12.18 -4.56 -10.25
N VAL A 78 -12.22 -5.56 -11.12
CA VAL A 78 -11.17 -6.58 -11.22
C VAL A 78 -9.82 -5.98 -11.63
N PRO A 79 -9.71 -5.14 -12.69
CA PRO A 79 -8.45 -4.47 -13.01
C PRO A 79 -7.95 -3.53 -11.90
N ALA A 80 -8.86 -2.87 -11.17
CA ALA A 80 -8.48 -1.99 -10.06
C ALA A 80 -7.83 -2.78 -8.91
N ALA A 81 -8.37 -3.95 -8.56
CA ALA A 81 -7.76 -4.84 -7.58
C ALA A 81 -6.38 -5.35 -8.04
N TRP A 82 -6.25 -5.71 -9.33
CA TRP A 82 -4.95 -6.09 -9.90
C TRP A 82 -3.92 -4.96 -9.84
N LEU A 83 -4.32 -3.72 -10.15
CA LEU A 83 -3.45 -2.56 -10.03
C LEU A 83 -2.99 -2.36 -8.58
N ALA A 84 -3.88 -2.56 -7.61
CA ALA A 84 -3.51 -2.46 -6.19
C ALA A 84 -2.44 -3.50 -5.81
N VAL A 85 -2.61 -4.76 -6.24
CA VAL A 85 -1.61 -5.82 -6.03
C VAL A 85 -0.27 -5.51 -6.72
N LEU A 86 -0.30 -4.94 -7.93
CA LEU A 86 0.91 -4.53 -8.64
C LEU A 86 1.65 -3.41 -7.89
N VAL A 87 0.91 -2.45 -7.34
CA VAL A 87 1.49 -1.39 -6.50
C VAL A 87 2.17 -1.99 -5.27
N ASP A 88 1.51 -2.93 -4.57
CA ASP A 88 2.09 -3.61 -3.42
C ASP A 88 3.43 -4.28 -3.77
N LEU A 89 3.44 -5.04 -4.88
CA LEU A 89 4.64 -5.73 -5.36
C LEU A 89 5.76 -4.73 -5.67
N VAL A 90 5.45 -3.63 -6.35
CA VAL A 90 6.45 -2.59 -6.67
C VAL A 90 7.01 -1.96 -5.39
N VAL A 91 6.18 -1.65 -4.40
CA VAL A 91 6.64 -1.04 -3.14
C VAL A 91 7.55 -2.00 -2.37
N VAL A 92 7.12 -3.26 -2.20
CA VAL A 92 7.91 -4.27 -1.47
C VAL A 92 9.22 -4.58 -2.20
N THR A 93 9.19 -4.76 -3.52
CA THR A 93 10.42 -5.01 -4.30
C THR A 93 11.35 -3.81 -4.28
N ALA A 94 10.84 -2.59 -4.40
CA ALA A 94 11.66 -1.37 -4.31
C ALA A 94 12.36 -1.26 -2.95
N MET A 95 11.65 -1.60 -1.87
CA MET A 95 12.20 -1.63 -0.50
C MET A 95 13.38 -2.59 -0.38
N PHE A 96 13.26 -3.81 -0.89
CA PHE A 96 14.33 -4.82 -0.78
C PHE A 96 15.48 -4.65 -1.80
N THR A 97 15.21 -4.07 -2.97
CA THR A 97 16.22 -3.87 -4.02
C THR A 97 17.08 -2.64 -3.80
N ASN A 98 16.59 -1.66 -3.03
CA ASN A 98 17.30 -0.41 -2.75
C ASN A 98 17.54 -0.19 -1.24
N PRO A 99 18.18 -1.13 -0.53
CA PRO A 99 18.38 -1.02 0.92
C PRO A 99 19.22 0.21 1.30
N MET A 100 20.08 0.67 0.39
CA MET A 100 20.89 1.90 0.55
C MET A 100 20.05 3.17 0.72
N ARG A 101 18.79 3.22 0.25
CA ARG A 101 17.90 4.38 0.45
C ARG A 101 17.41 4.53 1.89
N PHE A 102 17.61 3.51 2.71
CA PHE A 102 17.24 3.49 4.12
C PHE A 102 18.46 3.64 5.03
N CYS A 103 19.64 3.99 4.46
CA CYS A 103 20.79 4.45 5.23
C CYS A 103 20.69 5.97 5.40
N TRP A 104 20.21 6.41 6.56
CA TRP A 104 20.16 7.82 6.97
C TRP A 104 21.01 8.04 8.23
#